data_AF-A0A100HHZ5-F1
#
_entry.id   AF-A0A100HHZ5-F1
#
_cell.length_a   1.000
_cell.length_b   1.000
_cell.length_c   1.000
_cell.angle_alpha   90.00
_cell.angle_beta   90.00
_cell.angle_gamma   90.00
#
_symmetry.space_group_name_H-M   'P 1'
#
loop_
_entity.id
_entity.type
_entity.pdbx_description
1 polymer ?
#
loop_
_entity_poly.entity_id
_entity_poly.type
_entity_poly.pdbx_seq_one_letter_code
_entity_poly.pdbx_strand_id
1 'polypeptide(L)'
;MTAAPHPTAPPAPRPLSLRTKAVLITALPILTLGVLIAAYLTAHNRAELSRISASVSYAVASLLGTTLDVTDLTQVSTQLRAAVAAPNVAFIDVQPAGDAPRAFISDEPQTDWLLRPQLDAALQAHPQETHFSWPDTRADAYRAAQDTLSPDAPQSVRDHLQAAQATLDATRGQPQTYEVTQLDVYDTPGGTRALRLPGQAAPPGERLFRLTIGVTLTDLTGALQRQLLTLLLACAITAATAALLAWLAARRVVTLLLAITHAAQQASLGQLRDPIHIPRRGRPDELSDLIGAIERLRVSLHLALTRLRPGGRP
;
A
#
# COMPACT_ATOMS: atom_id res chain seq x y z
N MET A 1 -1.83 -0.92 -69.61
CA MET A 1 -0.71 -0.59 -68.71
C MET A 1 -1.29 0.05 -67.46
N THR A 2 -1.46 -0.75 -66.41
CA THR A 2 -2.07 -0.39 -65.14
C THR A 2 -0.98 0.16 -64.22
N ALA A 3 -1.06 1.44 -63.87
CA ALA A 3 -0.12 2.09 -62.98
C ALA A 3 -0.33 1.58 -61.54
N ALA A 4 0.72 1.03 -60.94
CA ALA A 4 0.71 0.55 -59.56
C ALA A 4 0.67 1.73 -58.57
N PRO A 5 -0.12 1.66 -57.49
CA PRO A 5 -0.16 2.70 -56.47
C PRO A 5 1.14 2.71 -55.66
N HIS A 6 1.73 3.89 -55.49
CA HIS A 6 2.91 4.09 -54.66
C HIS A 6 2.62 3.73 -53.18
N PRO A 7 3.54 3.03 -52.49
CA PRO A 7 3.41 2.75 -51.07
C PRO A 7 3.56 4.03 -50.26
N THR A 8 2.50 4.42 -49.55
CA THR A 8 2.54 5.48 -48.55
C THR A 8 3.41 5.04 -47.38
N ALA A 9 4.56 5.69 -47.20
CA ALA A 9 5.43 5.46 -46.06
C ALA A 9 4.68 5.69 -44.73
N PRO A 10 4.94 4.87 -43.68
CA PRO A 10 4.28 5.03 -42.39
C PRO A 10 4.66 6.38 -41.75
N PRO A 11 3.71 7.08 -41.10
CA PRO A 11 3.98 8.36 -40.46
C PRO A 11 5.02 8.20 -39.35
N ALA A 12 6.11 8.97 -39.44
CA ALA A 12 7.17 8.98 -38.44
C ALA A 12 6.64 9.40 -37.05
N PRO A 13 7.12 8.79 -35.94
CA PRO A 13 6.67 9.11 -34.60
C PRO A 13 7.00 10.56 -34.25
N ARG A 14 5.98 11.33 -33.86
CA ARG A 14 6.16 12.75 -33.48
C ARG A 14 6.99 12.85 -32.20
N PRO A 15 8.06 13.67 -32.17
CA PRO A 15 8.87 13.86 -30.98
C PRO A 15 8.04 14.52 -29.87
N LEU A 16 8.13 13.96 -28.66
CA LEU A 16 7.51 14.49 -27.44
C LEU A 16 7.93 15.95 -27.21
N SER A 17 6.96 16.81 -26.89
CA SER A 17 7.21 18.23 -26.63
C SER A 17 8.16 18.40 -25.43
N LEU A 18 9.03 19.41 -25.47
CA LEU A 18 9.92 19.77 -24.35
C LEU A 18 9.18 19.95 -23.02
N ARG A 19 7.91 20.40 -23.08
CA ARG A 19 7.03 20.55 -21.92
C ARG A 19 6.70 19.19 -21.30
N THR A 20 6.37 18.21 -22.14
CA THR A 20 6.09 16.83 -21.69
C THR A 20 7.35 16.19 -21.11
N LYS A 21 8.53 16.41 -21.73
CA LYS A 21 9.80 15.91 -21.21
C LYS A 21 10.16 16.51 -19.85
N ALA A 22 10.01 17.82 -19.67
CA ALA A 22 10.31 18.50 -18.41
C ALA A 22 9.41 18.02 -17.25
N VAL A 23 8.11 17.87 -17.51
CA VAL A 23 7.17 17.32 -16.51
C VAL A 23 7.50 15.86 -16.19
N LEU A 24 7.82 15.05 -17.20
CA LEU A 24 8.12 13.63 -17.01
C LEU A 24 9.42 13.43 -16.22
N ILE A 25 10.48 14.20 -16.51
CA ILE A 25 11.76 14.12 -15.78
C ILE A 25 11.62 14.54 -14.31
N THR A 26 10.69 15.45 -13.99
CA THR A 26 10.52 15.97 -12.62
C THR A 26 9.51 15.19 -11.80
N ALA A 27 8.38 14.78 -12.40
CA ALA A 27 7.33 14.07 -11.70
C ALA A 27 7.61 12.57 -11.54
N LEU A 28 8.20 11.93 -12.56
CA LEU A 28 8.48 10.50 -12.56
C LEU A 28 9.33 10.05 -11.36
N PRO A 29 10.49 10.67 -11.04
CA PRO A 29 11.31 10.20 -9.91
C PRO A 29 10.60 10.34 -8.55
N ILE A 30 9.75 11.36 -8.39
CA ILE A 30 9.00 11.56 -7.14
C ILE A 30 7.92 10.48 -7.00
N LEU A 31 7.20 10.18 -8.08
CA LEU A 31 6.19 9.14 -8.09
C LEU A 31 6.81 7.75 -7.92
N THR A 32 7.91 7.44 -8.61
CA THR A 32 8.60 6.16 -8.45
C THR A 32 9.14 5.98 -7.04
N LEU A 33 9.72 7.02 -6.44
CA LEU A 33 10.16 6.98 -5.05
C LEU A 33 8.99 6.78 -4.08
N GLY A 34 7.87 7.48 -4.28
CA GLY A 34 6.67 7.31 -3.47
C GLY A 34 6.10 5.89 -3.53
N VAL A 35 6.06 5.30 -4.73
CA VAL A 35 5.64 3.89 -4.92
C VAL A 35 6.62 2.92 -4.26
N LEU A 36 7.94 3.15 -4.40
CA LEU A 36 8.95 2.31 -3.76
C LEU A 36 8.87 2.38 -2.23
N ILE A 37 8.68 3.56 -1.65
CA ILE A 37 8.50 3.73 -0.20
C ILE A 37 7.22 3.03 0.25
N ALA A 38 6.10 3.19 -0.48
CA ALA A 38 4.86 2.50 -0.15
C ALA A 38 4.99 0.98 -0.22
N ALA A 39 5.65 0.46 -1.27
CA ALA A 39 5.94 -0.97 -1.40
C ALA A 39 6.83 -1.48 -0.26
N TYR A 40 7.88 -0.74 0.08
CA TYR A 40 8.78 -1.06 1.19
C TYR A 40 8.03 -1.06 2.53
N LEU A 41 7.23 -0.03 2.83
CA LEU A 41 6.41 0.02 4.05
C LEU A 41 5.44 -1.16 4.11
N THR A 42 4.78 -1.49 3.00
CA THR A 42 3.82 -2.61 2.96
C THR A 42 4.50 -3.94 3.27
N ALA A 43 5.67 -4.19 2.68
CA ALA A 43 6.45 -5.41 2.92
C ALA A 43 6.99 -5.46 4.36
N HIS A 44 7.54 -4.35 4.85
CA HIS A 44 8.09 -4.25 6.20
C HIS A 44 7.00 -4.42 7.27
N ASN A 45 5.84 -3.78 7.08
CA ASN A 45 4.72 -3.87 7.99
C ASN A 45 4.16 -5.29 8.10
N ARG A 46 4.13 -6.07 7.01
CA ARG A 46 3.71 -7.48 7.07
C ARG A 46 4.62 -8.31 7.98
N ALA A 47 5.93 -8.09 7.91
CA ALA A 47 6.88 -8.78 8.78
C ALA A 47 6.76 -8.33 10.25
N GLU A 48 6.47 -7.06 10.51
CA GLU A 48 6.22 -6.58 11.87
C GLU A 48 4.87 -7.07 12.42
N LEU A 49 3.82 -7.12 11.60
CA LEU A 49 2.53 -7.68 11.98
C LEU A 49 2.64 -9.15 12.40
N SER A 50 3.37 -9.97 11.64
CA SER A 50 3.57 -11.38 12.01
C SER A 50 4.39 -11.52 13.30
N ARG A 51 5.39 -10.66 13.54
CA ARG A 51 6.14 -10.61 14.81
C ARG A 51 5.26 -10.22 15.98
N ILE A 52 4.42 -9.21 15.82
CA ILE A 52 3.48 -8.75 16.87
C ILE A 52 2.46 -9.84 17.17
N SER A 53 1.87 -10.45 16.13
CA SER A 53 0.96 -11.59 16.27
C SER A 53 1.62 -12.71 17.08
N ALA A 54 2.82 -13.13 16.66
CA ALA A 54 3.55 -14.17 17.36
C ALA A 54 3.79 -13.80 18.83
N SER A 55 4.20 -12.56 19.11
CA SER A 55 4.39 -12.07 20.48
C SER A 55 3.12 -12.13 21.34
N VAL A 56 1.97 -11.73 20.79
CA VAL A 56 0.68 -11.80 21.51
C VAL A 56 0.31 -13.26 21.77
N SER A 57 0.40 -14.12 20.76
CA SER A 57 0.16 -15.55 20.90
C SER A 57 1.10 -16.20 21.93
N TYR A 58 2.37 -15.81 21.99
CA TYR A 58 3.31 -16.29 23.00
C TYR A 58 2.96 -15.85 24.41
N ALA A 59 2.53 -14.59 24.59
CA ALA A 59 2.12 -14.09 25.90
C ALA A 59 0.90 -14.86 26.42
N VAL A 60 -0.11 -15.04 25.56
CA VAL A 60 -1.32 -15.83 25.88
C VAL A 60 -0.97 -17.29 26.13
N ALA A 61 -0.14 -17.90 25.28
CA ALA A 61 0.26 -19.30 25.42
C ALA A 61 1.12 -19.55 26.66
N SER A 62 1.99 -18.61 27.05
CA SER A 62 2.78 -18.73 28.29
C SER A 62 1.88 -18.67 29.52
N LEU A 63 0.86 -17.82 29.51
CA LEU A 63 -0.11 -17.73 30.59
C LEU A 63 -0.92 -19.03 30.69
N LEU A 64 -1.53 -19.46 29.58
CA LEU A 64 -2.32 -20.69 29.54
C LEU A 64 -1.48 -21.95 29.77
N GLY A 65 -0.28 -22.03 29.20
CA GLY A 65 0.61 -23.19 29.35
C GLY A 65 0.97 -23.48 30.80
N THR A 66 1.08 -22.43 31.63
CA THR A 66 1.44 -22.56 33.04
C THR A 66 0.22 -22.79 33.95
N THR A 67 -0.95 -22.23 33.62
CA THR A 67 -2.12 -22.25 34.52
C THR A 67 -3.23 -23.22 34.12
N LEU A 68 -3.27 -23.69 32.87
CA LEU A 68 -4.38 -24.46 32.34
C LEU A 68 -4.33 -25.90 32.81
N ASP A 69 -5.34 -26.34 33.55
CA ASP A 69 -5.54 -27.75 33.84
C ASP A 69 -6.56 -28.33 32.86
N VAL A 70 -6.09 -29.12 31.89
CA VAL A 70 -6.94 -29.71 30.84
C VAL A 70 -7.89 -30.80 31.37
N THR A 71 -7.77 -31.20 32.63
CA THR A 71 -8.66 -32.19 33.25
C THR A 71 -9.95 -31.59 33.80
N ASP A 72 -9.95 -30.29 34.16
CA ASP A 72 -11.15 -29.57 34.63
C ASP A 72 -11.74 -28.70 33.51
N LEU A 73 -12.74 -29.23 32.80
CA LEU A 73 -13.41 -28.55 31.69
C LEU A 73 -14.05 -27.22 32.09
N THR A 74 -14.52 -27.08 33.33
CA THR A 74 -15.16 -25.85 33.81
C THR A 74 -14.11 -24.75 33.95
N GLN A 75 -12.97 -25.09 34.56
CA GLN A 75 -11.85 -24.18 34.71
C GLN A 75 -11.25 -23.80 33.34
N VAL A 76 -11.06 -24.78 32.45
CA VAL A 76 -10.59 -24.56 31.08
C VAL A 76 -11.48 -23.57 30.36
N SER A 77 -12.80 -23.78 30.35
CA SER A 77 -13.72 -22.89 29.63
C SER A 77 -13.69 -21.46 30.16
N THR A 78 -13.54 -21.28 31.48
CA THR A 78 -13.48 -19.96 32.13
C THR A 78 -12.17 -19.25 31.79
N GLN A 79 -11.04 -19.94 31.87
CA GLN A 79 -9.72 -19.40 31.54
C GLN A 79 -9.59 -19.07 30.06
N LEU A 80 -10.07 -19.94 29.18
CA LEU A 80 -10.08 -19.71 27.73
C LEU A 80 -10.96 -18.50 27.37
N ARG A 81 -12.13 -18.35 27.99
CA ARG A 81 -12.99 -17.18 27.75
C ARG A 81 -12.33 -15.89 28.22
N ALA A 82 -11.64 -15.91 29.37
CA ALA A 82 -10.88 -14.76 29.85
C ALA A 82 -9.71 -14.41 28.91
N ALA A 83 -9.02 -15.42 28.37
CA ALA A 83 -7.92 -15.22 27.42
C ALA A 83 -8.40 -14.71 26.05
N VAL A 84 -9.55 -15.19 25.57
CA VAL A 84 -10.17 -14.71 24.32
C VAL A 84 -10.73 -13.29 24.47
N ALA A 85 -11.12 -12.87 25.67
CA ALA A 85 -11.52 -11.48 25.92
C ALA A 85 -10.35 -10.47 25.82
N ALA A 86 -9.10 -10.94 25.70
CA ALA A 86 -7.96 -10.08 25.46
C ALA A 86 -8.04 -9.45 24.05
N PRO A 87 -7.55 -8.20 23.88
CA PRO A 87 -7.59 -7.54 22.59
C PRO A 87 -6.79 -8.33 21.55
N ASN A 88 -7.30 -8.38 20.32
CA ASN A 88 -6.73 -9.08 19.17
C ASN A 88 -6.76 -10.62 19.25
N VAL A 89 -7.27 -11.26 20.31
CA VAL A 89 -7.44 -12.71 20.33
C VAL A 89 -8.80 -13.06 19.76
N ALA A 90 -8.82 -13.76 18.63
CA ALA A 90 -10.07 -14.14 17.99
C ALA A 90 -10.55 -15.53 18.41
N PHE A 91 -9.65 -16.47 18.61
CA PHE A 91 -10.01 -17.79 19.12
C PHE A 91 -8.82 -18.50 19.76
N ILE A 92 -9.14 -19.44 20.63
CA ILE A 92 -8.18 -20.35 21.24
C ILE A 92 -8.73 -21.77 21.16
N ASP A 93 -7.89 -22.68 20.70
CA ASP A 93 -8.15 -24.10 20.62
C ASP A 93 -7.12 -24.86 21.43
N VAL A 94 -7.60 -25.73 22.31
CA VAL A 94 -6.78 -26.59 23.18
C VAL A 94 -7.05 -28.02 22.77
N GLN A 95 -6.03 -28.68 22.27
CA GLN A 95 -6.05 -30.11 21.96
C GLN A 95 -5.19 -30.85 22.99
N PRO A 96 -5.79 -31.48 24.01
CA PRO A 96 -5.07 -32.34 24.94
C PRO A 96 -4.30 -33.46 24.23
N ALA A 97 -3.23 -33.91 24.85
CA ALA A 97 -2.61 -35.18 24.49
C ALA A 97 -3.42 -36.33 25.10
N GLY A 98 -3.71 -37.36 24.29
CA GLY A 98 -4.56 -38.49 24.67
C GLY A 98 -6.03 -38.30 24.30
N ASP A 99 -6.91 -38.97 25.04
CA ASP A 99 -8.35 -39.07 24.74
C ASP A 99 -9.21 -37.95 25.35
N ALA A 100 -8.59 -36.97 26.01
CA ALA A 100 -9.32 -35.86 26.62
C ALA A 100 -9.97 -34.96 25.55
N PRO A 101 -11.18 -34.43 25.81
CA PRO A 101 -11.93 -33.69 24.81
C PRO A 101 -11.24 -32.35 24.49
N ARG A 102 -11.19 -32.04 23.19
CA ARG A 102 -10.70 -30.76 22.66
C ARG A 102 -11.64 -29.61 23.06
N ALA A 103 -11.07 -28.53 23.55
CA ALA A 103 -11.79 -27.31 23.93
C ALA A 103 -11.51 -26.19 22.93
N PHE A 104 -12.55 -25.55 22.41
CA PHE A 104 -12.46 -24.44 21.46
C PHE A 104 -13.32 -23.29 21.97
N ILE A 105 -12.79 -22.07 22.00
CA ILE A 105 -13.55 -20.85 22.31
C ILE A 105 -13.12 -19.76 21.33
N SER A 106 -14.10 -19.08 20.72
CA SER A 106 -13.86 -17.86 19.96
C SER A 106 -14.44 -16.62 20.64
N ASP A 107 -14.03 -15.47 20.11
CA ASP A 107 -14.50 -14.14 20.47
C ASP A 107 -15.99 -13.94 20.24
N GLU A 108 -16.55 -14.71 19.30
CA GLU A 108 -17.95 -14.74 18.95
C GLU A 108 -18.45 -16.19 18.98
N PRO A 109 -18.90 -16.69 20.14
CA PRO A 109 -19.30 -18.09 20.34
C PRO A 109 -20.36 -18.57 19.34
N GLN A 110 -21.18 -17.64 18.83
CA GLN A 110 -22.21 -17.91 17.81
C GLN A 110 -21.61 -18.39 16.48
N THR A 111 -20.31 -18.20 16.27
CA THR A 111 -19.58 -18.55 15.05
C THR A 111 -18.64 -19.74 15.21
N ASP A 112 -18.59 -20.35 16.40
CA ASP A 112 -17.72 -21.50 16.69
C ASP A 112 -17.97 -22.68 15.75
N TRP A 113 -19.24 -22.90 15.37
CA TRP A 113 -19.64 -23.96 14.46
C TRP A 113 -19.02 -23.83 13.06
N LEU A 114 -18.66 -22.61 12.65
CA LEU A 114 -18.03 -22.34 11.37
C LEU A 114 -16.51 -22.27 11.50
N LEU A 115 -16.01 -21.58 12.53
CA LEU A 115 -14.57 -21.38 12.73
C LEU A 115 -13.84 -22.68 12.98
N ARG A 116 -14.42 -23.59 13.78
CA ARG A 116 -13.73 -24.83 14.16
C ARG A 116 -13.48 -25.77 12.95
N PRO A 117 -14.47 -26.08 12.09
CA PRO A 117 -14.21 -26.85 10.86
C PRO A 117 -13.23 -26.17 9.92
N GLN A 118 -13.27 -24.84 9.82
CA GLN A 118 -12.35 -24.10 8.96
C GLN A 118 -10.91 -24.13 9.48
N LEU A 119 -10.74 -23.97 10.80
CA LEU A 119 -9.46 -24.17 11.46
C LEU A 119 -8.95 -25.59 11.20
N ASP A 120 -9.79 -26.61 11.33
CA ASP A 120 -9.39 -28.00 11.10
C ASP A 120 -8.94 -28.24 9.66
N ALA A 121 -9.65 -27.68 8.68
CA ALA A 121 -9.24 -27.73 7.28
C ALA A 121 -7.91 -27.00 7.05
N ALA A 122 -7.69 -25.84 7.69
CA ALA A 122 -6.44 -25.09 7.60
C ALA A 122 -5.27 -25.86 8.24
N LEU A 123 -5.48 -26.49 9.40
CA LEU A 123 -4.47 -27.31 10.07
C LEU A 123 -4.11 -28.56 9.26
N GLN A 124 -5.08 -29.14 8.55
CA GLN A 124 -4.83 -30.25 7.62
C GLN A 124 -4.05 -29.81 6.37
N ALA A 125 -4.30 -28.60 5.87
CA ALA A 125 -3.57 -28.02 4.75
C ALA A 125 -2.12 -27.65 5.12
N HIS A 126 -1.89 -27.27 6.38
CA HIS A 126 -0.60 -26.79 6.87
C HIS A 126 -0.06 -27.61 8.07
N PRO A 127 0.17 -28.93 7.93
CA PRO A 127 0.47 -29.80 9.07
C PRO A 127 1.85 -29.58 9.71
N GLN A 128 2.77 -28.93 8.98
CA GLN A 128 4.13 -28.65 9.43
C GLN A 128 4.34 -27.18 9.82
N GLU A 129 3.38 -26.31 9.53
CA GLU A 129 3.50 -24.88 9.81
C GLU A 129 3.01 -24.60 11.22
N THR A 130 3.89 -24.02 12.02
CA THR A 130 3.54 -23.60 13.39
C THR A 130 3.01 -22.17 13.44
N HIS A 131 3.11 -21.45 12.33
CA HIS A 131 2.54 -20.12 12.17
C HIS A 131 2.08 -19.95 10.72
N PHE A 132 0.81 -19.62 10.52
CA PHE A 132 0.22 -19.43 9.20
C PHE A 132 -0.92 -18.41 9.25
N SER A 133 -1.20 -17.80 8.10
CA SER A 133 -2.25 -16.80 7.94
C SER A 133 -3.48 -17.39 7.26
N TRP A 134 -4.68 -17.14 7.77
CA TRP A 134 -5.93 -17.68 7.24
C TRP A 134 -7.02 -16.60 7.16
N PRO A 135 -7.69 -16.37 6.01
CA PRO A 135 -8.73 -15.35 5.89
C PRO A 135 -9.98 -15.65 6.73
N ASP A 136 -10.53 -14.63 7.40
CA ASP A 136 -11.84 -14.70 8.06
C ASP A 136 -12.95 -14.66 7.01
N THR A 137 -13.72 -15.75 6.93
CA THR A 137 -14.81 -15.92 5.96
C THR A 137 -16.18 -15.95 6.64
N ARG A 138 -16.27 -15.59 7.93
CA ARG A 138 -17.55 -15.60 8.66
C ARG A 138 -18.60 -14.72 7.99
N ALA A 139 -18.24 -13.49 7.63
CA ALA A 139 -19.16 -12.56 6.98
C ALA A 139 -19.69 -13.12 5.65
N ASP A 140 -18.82 -13.76 4.87
CA ASP A 140 -19.20 -14.39 3.60
C ASP A 140 -20.12 -15.60 3.81
N ALA A 141 -19.87 -16.40 4.85
CA ALA A 141 -20.73 -17.51 5.23
C ALA A 141 -22.12 -17.05 5.69
N TYR A 142 -22.21 -15.96 6.46
CA TYR A 142 -23.50 -15.36 6.82
C TYR A 142 -24.24 -14.82 5.60
N ARG A 143 -23.52 -14.20 4.66
CA ARG A 143 -24.11 -13.72 3.40
C ARG A 143 -24.64 -14.88 2.55
N ALA A 144 -23.87 -15.95 2.41
CA ALA A 144 -24.29 -17.16 1.72
C ALA A 144 -25.48 -17.86 2.42
N ALA A 145 -25.53 -17.84 3.76
CA ALA A 145 -26.66 -18.38 4.52
C ALA A 145 -27.94 -17.56 4.31
N GLN A 146 -27.83 -16.24 4.14
CA GLN A 146 -28.97 -15.39 3.78
C GLN A 146 -29.44 -15.67 2.35
N ASP A 147 -28.52 -15.82 1.40
CA ASP A 147 -28.84 -16.08 -0.01
C ASP A 147 -29.52 -17.44 -0.23
N THR A 148 -29.23 -18.40 0.65
CA THR A 148 -29.80 -19.76 0.62
C THR A 148 -31.05 -19.91 1.49
N LEU A 149 -31.46 -18.86 2.19
CA LEU A 149 -32.61 -18.91 3.10
C LEU A 149 -33.91 -19.06 2.31
N SER A 150 -34.72 -20.06 2.67
CA SER A 150 -36.04 -20.25 2.06
C SER A 150 -36.91 -18.99 2.25
N PRO A 151 -37.73 -18.59 1.25
CA PRO A 151 -38.66 -17.46 1.40
C PRO A 151 -39.64 -17.63 2.58
N ASP A 152 -39.89 -18.87 3.00
CA ASP A 152 -40.77 -19.21 4.13
C ASP A 152 -40.07 -19.18 5.50
N ALA A 153 -38.77 -18.87 5.54
CA ALA A 153 -38.03 -18.84 6.80
C ALA A 153 -38.59 -17.77 7.78
N PRO A 154 -38.65 -18.06 9.09
CA PRO A 154 -39.14 -17.11 10.08
C PRO A 154 -38.39 -15.77 10.02
N GLN A 155 -39.10 -14.66 10.18
CA GLN A 155 -38.50 -13.32 10.13
C GLN A 155 -37.40 -13.16 11.19
N SER A 156 -37.55 -13.77 12.36
CA SER A 156 -36.53 -13.76 13.42
C SER A 156 -35.18 -14.33 12.98
N VAL A 157 -35.17 -15.32 12.08
CA VAL A 157 -33.93 -15.89 11.53
C VAL A 157 -33.28 -14.92 10.56
N ARG A 158 -34.08 -14.27 9.70
CA ARG A 158 -33.59 -13.23 8.78
C ARG A 158 -32.98 -12.07 9.55
N ASP A 159 -33.70 -11.55 10.55
CA ASP A 159 -33.25 -10.44 11.38
C ASP A 159 -31.96 -10.80 12.13
N HIS A 160 -31.87 -12.03 12.66
CA HIS A 160 -30.67 -12.51 13.35
C HIS A 160 -29.45 -12.60 12.41
N LEU A 161 -29.61 -13.21 11.23
CA LEU A 161 -28.54 -13.31 10.24
C LEU A 161 -28.11 -11.93 9.73
N GLN A 162 -29.07 -11.01 9.53
CA GLN A 162 -28.80 -9.65 9.09
C GLN A 162 -28.07 -8.84 10.18
N ALA A 163 -28.48 -8.98 11.44
CA ALA A 163 -27.82 -8.34 12.57
C ALA A 163 -26.40 -8.88 12.79
N ALA A 164 -26.20 -10.20 12.68
CA ALA A 164 -24.89 -10.83 12.78
C ALA A 164 -23.97 -10.35 11.64
N GLN A 165 -24.47 -10.33 10.40
CA GLN A 165 -23.72 -9.81 9.26
C GLN A 165 -23.38 -8.33 9.44
N ALA A 166 -24.35 -7.49 9.82
CA ALA A 166 -24.13 -6.06 10.02
C ALA A 166 -23.12 -5.80 11.15
N THR A 167 -23.12 -6.60 12.21
CA THR A 167 -22.13 -6.50 13.30
C THR A 167 -20.74 -6.89 12.82
N LEU A 168 -20.61 -7.97 12.04
CA LEU A 168 -19.35 -8.35 11.42
C LEU A 168 -18.90 -7.28 10.41
N ASP A 169 -19.77 -6.78 9.54
CA ASP A 169 -19.42 -5.73 8.57
C ASP A 169 -19.07 -4.40 9.26
N ALA A 170 -19.73 -4.02 10.35
CA ALA A 170 -19.45 -2.78 11.07
C ALA A 170 -18.18 -2.85 11.94
N THR A 171 -17.97 -3.97 12.62
CA THR A 171 -16.83 -4.16 13.53
C THR A 171 -15.59 -4.60 12.75
N ARG A 172 -15.77 -5.27 11.60
CA ARG A 172 -14.71 -5.99 10.91
C ARG A 172 -14.48 -5.56 9.47
N GLY A 173 -15.48 -5.03 8.76
CA GLY A 173 -15.51 -4.16 7.55
C GLY A 173 -14.54 -4.36 6.38
N GLN A 174 -13.53 -5.19 6.53
CA GLN A 174 -12.46 -5.52 5.62
C GLN A 174 -12.20 -7.02 5.74
N PRO A 175 -11.72 -7.68 4.67
CA PRO A 175 -11.27 -9.06 4.75
C PRO A 175 -10.21 -9.17 5.85
N GLN A 176 -10.55 -9.84 6.94
CA GLN A 176 -9.62 -10.07 8.04
C GLN A 176 -8.77 -11.28 7.73
N THR A 177 -7.58 -11.32 8.29
CA THR A 177 -6.73 -12.50 8.25
C THR A 177 -6.38 -12.84 9.69
N TYR A 178 -6.69 -14.06 10.08
CA TYR A 178 -6.21 -14.65 11.30
C TYR A 178 -4.76 -15.01 11.12
N GLU A 179 -3.93 -14.55 12.03
CA GLU A 179 -2.60 -15.11 12.20
C GLU A 179 -2.71 -16.19 13.26
N VAL A 180 -2.48 -17.44 12.84
CA VAL A 180 -2.65 -18.62 13.68
C VAL A 180 -1.27 -19.09 14.12
N THR A 181 -1.08 -19.27 15.43
CA THR A 181 0.16 -19.80 16.01
C THR A 181 -0.15 -21.08 16.77
N GLN A 182 0.60 -22.14 16.48
CA GLN A 182 0.55 -23.42 17.16
C GLN A 182 1.73 -23.58 18.12
N LEU A 183 1.42 -23.96 19.36
CA LEU A 183 2.39 -24.16 20.41
C LEU A 183 2.10 -25.47 21.13
N ASP A 184 3.14 -26.25 21.41
CA ASP A 184 3.01 -27.50 22.17
C ASP A 184 3.50 -27.25 23.61
N VAL A 185 2.71 -27.70 24.59
CA VAL A 185 3.06 -27.64 26.02
C VAL A 185 3.47 -29.03 26.48
N TYR A 186 4.60 -29.12 27.18
CA TYR A 186 5.20 -30.35 27.66
C TYR A 186 5.29 -30.37 29.19
N ASP A 187 5.15 -31.55 29.77
CA ASP A 187 5.50 -31.81 31.16
C ASP A 187 6.94 -32.30 31.23
N THR A 188 7.80 -31.55 31.91
CA THR A 188 9.21 -31.92 32.04
C THR A 188 9.40 -32.88 33.21
N PRO A 189 10.46 -33.72 33.21
CA PRO A 189 10.75 -34.66 34.30
C PRO A 189 10.87 -34.02 35.70
N GLY A 190 11.05 -32.70 35.78
CA GLY A 190 11.08 -31.94 37.04
C GLY A 190 9.71 -31.46 37.54
N GLY A 191 8.61 -31.89 36.91
CA GLY A 191 7.25 -31.42 37.23
C GLY A 191 6.98 -29.97 36.84
N THR A 192 7.85 -29.39 36.00
CA THR A 192 7.66 -28.04 35.45
C THR A 192 7.10 -28.12 34.03
N ARG A 193 6.25 -27.18 33.66
CA ARG A 193 5.71 -27.12 32.29
C ARG A 193 6.64 -26.31 31.40
N ALA A 194 6.95 -26.85 30.23
CA ALA A 194 7.76 -26.19 29.22
C ALA A 194 6.95 -25.98 27.94
N LEU A 195 7.10 -24.80 27.34
CA LEU A 195 6.44 -24.45 26.10
C LEU A 195 7.42 -24.61 24.93
N ARG A 196 7.03 -25.33 23.88
CA ARG A 196 7.83 -25.47 22.66
C ARG A 196 7.45 -24.39 21.67
N LEU A 197 8.38 -23.47 21.44
CA LEU A 197 8.23 -22.42 20.43
C LEU A 197 8.50 -22.97 19.02
N PRO A 198 7.90 -22.37 17.98
CA PRO A 198 8.27 -22.59 16.58
C PRO A 198 9.78 -22.64 16.35
N GLY A 199 10.27 -23.70 15.71
CA GLY A 199 11.70 -23.85 15.38
C GLY A 199 12.61 -24.29 16.53
N GLN A 200 12.07 -24.53 17.73
CA GLN A 200 12.84 -25.10 18.85
C GLN A 200 12.72 -26.62 18.91
N ALA A 201 13.78 -27.27 19.41
CA ALA A 201 13.75 -28.70 19.71
C ALA A 201 12.69 -28.98 20.79
N ALA A 202 12.07 -30.16 20.72
CA ALA A 202 11.09 -30.58 21.72
C ALA A 202 11.77 -30.65 23.11
N PRO A 203 11.18 -30.02 24.15
CA PRO A 203 11.64 -30.19 25.52
C PRO A 203 11.60 -31.68 25.92
N PRO A 204 12.49 -32.13 26.83
CA PRO A 204 12.38 -33.47 27.39
C PRO A 204 11.07 -33.57 28.19
N GLY A 205 10.23 -34.57 27.89
CA GLY A 205 8.92 -34.69 28.54
C GLY A 205 7.84 -35.32 27.68
N GLU A 206 6.66 -35.51 28.28
CA GLU A 206 5.44 -35.86 27.56
C GLU A 206 4.69 -34.58 27.14
N ARG A 207 4.10 -34.58 25.95
CA ARG A 207 3.25 -33.45 25.53
C ARG A 207 1.97 -33.50 26.35
N LEU A 208 1.61 -32.41 27.02
CA LEU A 208 0.35 -32.27 27.75
C LEU A 208 -0.80 -31.90 26.82
N PHE A 209 -0.60 -30.85 26.02
CA PHE A 209 -1.60 -30.36 25.08
C PHE A 209 -0.96 -29.46 24.02
N ARG A 210 -1.68 -29.25 22.92
CA ARG A 210 -1.38 -28.28 21.88
C ARG A 210 -2.34 -27.11 21.99
N LEU A 211 -1.78 -25.91 21.97
CA LEU A 211 -2.50 -24.64 21.87
C LEU A 211 -2.44 -24.14 20.45
N THR A 212 -3.61 -23.86 19.86
CA THR A 212 -3.71 -23.11 18.61
C THR A 212 -4.41 -21.80 18.91
N ILE A 213 -3.73 -20.68 18.69
CA ILE A 213 -4.22 -19.35 19.01
C ILE A 213 -4.34 -18.57 17.71
N GLY A 214 -5.54 -18.06 17.43
CA GLY A 214 -5.80 -17.17 16.32
C GLY A 214 -5.90 -15.73 16.79
N VAL A 215 -5.12 -14.84 16.20
CA VAL A 215 -5.18 -13.40 16.49
C VAL A 215 -5.58 -12.59 15.25
N THR A 216 -6.30 -11.49 15.48
CA THR A 216 -6.69 -10.51 14.44
C THR A 216 -6.03 -9.17 14.73
N LEU A 217 -5.33 -8.61 13.74
CA LEU A 217 -4.59 -7.34 13.88
C LEU A 217 -5.31 -6.18 13.18
N THR A 218 -6.64 -6.17 13.17
CA THR A 218 -7.43 -5.30 12.30
C THR A 218 -7.36 -3.83 12.63
N ASP A 219 -7.22 -3.49 13.90
CA ASP A 219 -7.01 -2.09 14.30
C ASP A 219 -5.65 -1.59 13.78
N LEU A 220 -4.64 -2.48 13.78
CA LEU A 220 -3.30 -2.15 13.30
C LEU A 220 -3.28 -2.02 11.78
N THR A 221 -3.88 -2.95 11.03
CA THR A 221 -3.93 -2.88 9.56
C THR A 221 -4.68 -1.64 9.08
N GLY A 222 -5.81 -1.29 9.72
CA GLY A 222 -6.58 -0.09 9.39
C GLY A 222 -5.83 1.21 9.69
N ALA A 223 -5.07 1.27 10.78
CA ALA A 223 -4.19 2.41 11.08
C ALA A 223 -3.06 2.53 10.04
N LEU A 224 -2.41 1.42 9.69
CA LEU A 224 -1.32 1.38 8.70
C LEU A 224 -1.80 1.77 7.30
N GLN A 225 -2.97 1.30 6.87
CA GLN A 225 -3.53 1.66 5.56
C GLN A 225 -3.83 3.16 5.46
N ARG A 226 -4.37 3.75 6.54
CA ARG A 226 -4.60 5.20 6.62
C ARG A 226 -3.29 5.98 6.55
N GLN A 227 -2.25 5.56 7.28
CA GLN A 227 -0.92 6.16 7.21
C GLN A 227 -0.33 6.06 5.79
N LEU A 228 -0.41 4.89 5.16
CA LEU A 228 0.09 4.69 3.80
C LEU A 228 -0.65 5.57 2.79
N LEU A 229 -1.97 5.69 2.89
CA LEU A 229 -2.76 6.61 2.07
C LEU A 229 -2.35 8.07 2.29
N THR A 230 -2.11 8.50 3.52
CA THR A 230 -1.64 9.87 3.79
C THR A 230 -0.26 10.13 3.19
N LEU A 231 0.64 9.14 3.24
CA LEU A 231 1.98 9.24 2.65
C LEU A 231 1.91 9.29 1.12
N LEU A 232 1.10 8.43 0.50
CA LEU A 232 0.87 8.46 -0.95
C LEU A 232 0.26 9.79 -1.40
N LEU A 233 -0.71 10.32 -0.65
CA LEU A 233 -1.30 11.62 -0.92
C LEU A 233 -0.24 12.74 -0.84
N ALA A 234 0.60 12.73 0.20
CA ALA A 234 1.69 13.70 0.35
C ALA A 234 2.70 13.62 -0.81
N CYS A 235 3.08 12.40 -1.23
CA CYS A 235 3.92 12.20 -2.41
C CYS A 235 3.25 12.70 -3.69
N ALA A 236 1.95 12.43 -3.88
CA ALA A 236 1.20 12.89 -5.04
C ALA A 236 1.13 14.42 -5.11
N ILE A 237 0.85 15.09 -3.99
CA ILE A 237 0.86 16.55 -3.89
C ILE A 237 2.26 17.10 -4.22
N THR A 238 3.32 16.49 -3.68
CA THR A 238 4.70 16.90 -3.96
C THR A 238 5.05 16.72 -5.45
N ALA A 239 4.65 15.61 -6.07
CA ALA A 239 4.85 15.38 -7.50
C ALA A 239 4.07 16.40 -8.35
N ALA A 240 2.83 16.71 -7.99
CA ALA A 240 2.00 17.67 -8.69
C ALA A 240 2.58 19.09 -8.61
N THR A 241 3.08 19.50 -7.45
CA THR A 241 3.73 20.81 -7.28
C THR A 241 5.03 20.91 -8.07
N ALA A 242 5.87 19.87 -8.04
CA ALA A 242 7.09 19.79 -8.84
C ALA A 242 6.80 19.84 -10.35
N ALA A 243 5.80 19.08 -10.82
CA ALA A 243 5.35 19.08 -12.20
C ALA A 243 4.85 20.46 -12.65
N LEU A 244 4.07 21.12 -11.81
CA LEU A 244 3.56 22.47 -12.07
C LEU A 244 4.71 23.48 -12.22
N LEU A 245 5.68 23.46 -11.30
CA LEU A 245 6.83 24.34 -11.34
C LEU A 245 7.71 24.09 -12.58
N ALA A 246 7.97 22.81 -12.91
CA ALA A 246 8.71 22.43 -14.11
C ALA A 246 8.01 22.90 -15.38
N TRP A 247 6.69 22.80 -15.44
CA TRP A 247 5.88 23.27 -16.55
C TRP A 247 5.91 24.80 -16.69
N LEU A 248 5.81 25.53 -15.58
CA LEU A 248 5.95 27.00 -15.57
C LEU A 248 7.33 27.43 -16.05
N ALA A 249 8.40 26.77 -15.58
CA ALA A 249 9.77 27.04 -15.99
C ALA A 249 9.99 26.76 -17.48
N ALA A 250 9.55 25.58 -17.96
CA ALA A 250 9.65 25.21 -19.37
C ALA A 250 8.89 26.18 -20.28
N ARG A 251 7.70 26.66 -19.86
CA ARG A 251 6.96 27.68 -20.60
C ARG A 251 7.77 28.97 -20.74
N ARG A 252 8.38 29.46 -19.66
CA ARG A 252 9.20 30.69 -19.70
C ARG A 252 10.39 30.54 -20.65
N VAL A 253 11.14 29.45 -20.54
CA VAL A 253 12.34 29.21 -21.36
C VAL A 253 11.97 29.05 -22.85
N VAL A 254 10.94 28.26 -23.17
CA VAL A 254 10.54 28.02 -24.57
C VAL A 254 10.02 29.31 -25.22
N THR A 255 9.19 30.09 -24.52
CA THR A 255 8.68 31.36 -25.08
C THR A 255 9.82 32.33 -25.36
N LEU A 256 10.83 32.38 -24.47
CA LEU A 256 12.00 33.23 -24.68
C LEU A 256 12.85 32.75 -25.86
N LEU A 257 13.14 31.45 -25.95
CA LEU A 257 13.91 30.88 -27.06
C LEU A 257 13.23 31.21 -28.40
N LEU A 258 11.92 31.03 -28.49
CA LEU A 258 11.16 31.37 -29.69
C LEU A 258 11.25 32.85 -30.04
N ALA A 259 11.20 33.75 -29.05
CA ALA A 259 11.34 35.19 -29.26
C ALA A 259 12.74 35.57 -29.75
N ILE A 260 13.79 34.98 -29.17
CA ILE A 260 15.18 35.19 -29.61
C ILE A 260 15.37 34.66 -31.05
N THR A 261 14.85 33.47 -31.36
CA THR A 261 14.93 32.90 -32.72
C THR A 261 14.20 33.77 -33.73
N HIS A 262 13.02 34.29 -33.41
CA HIS A 262 12.29 35.21 -34.30
C HIS A 262 13.07 36.50 -34.52
N ALA A 263 13.62 37.10 -33.47
CA ALA A 263 14.43 38.31 -33.59
C ALA A 263 15.68 38.09 -34.45
N ALA A 264 16.37 36.96 -34.27
CA ALA A 264 17.51 36.57 -35.10
C ALA A 264 17.11 36.38 -36.57
N GLN A 265 15.93 35.79 -36.82
CA GLN A 265 15.42 35.57 -38.17
C GLN A 265 15.00 36.87 -38.86
N GLN A 266 14.42 37.82 -38.13
CA GLN A 266 14.11 39.17 -38.64
C GLN A 266 15.38 39.96 -38.96
N ALA A 267 16.40 39.88 -38.08
CA ALA A 267 17.70 40.49 -38.33
C ALA A 267 18.38 39.91 -39.58
N SER A 268 18.30 38.58 -39.78
CA SER A 268 18.80 37.89 -40.97
C SER A 268 18.08 38.33 -42.25
N LEU A 269 16.77 38.61 -42.18
CA LEU A 269 15.98 39.13 -43.30
C LEU A 269 16.17 40.65 -43.54
N GLY A 270 17.12 41.28 -42.86
CA GLY A 270 17.43 42.71 -43.02
C GLY A 270 16.42 43.65 -42.35
N GLN A 271 15.45 43.13 -41.59
CA GLN A 271 14.45 43.89 -40.86
C GLN A 271 15.03 44.37 -39.52
N LEU A 272 16.05 45.22 -39.59
CA LEU A 272 16.83 45.68 -38.44
C LEU A 272 16.19 46.87 -37.69
N ARG A 273 15.01 47.34 -38.09
CA ARG A 273 14.42 48.57 -37.54
C ARG A 273 13.58 48.35 -36.29
N ASP A 274 12.93 47.20 -36.17
CA ASP A 274 12.02 46.97 -35.06
C ASP A 274 12.79 46.54 -33.79
N PRO A 275 12.52 47.18 -32.63
CA PRO A 275 13.09 46.75 -31.36
C PRO A 275 12.65 45.33 -31.02
N ILE A 276 13.50 44.55 -30.37
CA ILE A 276 13.14 43.23 -29.87
C ILE A 276 12.21 43.40 -28.66
N HIS A 277 10.90 43.34 -28.89
CA HIS A 277 9.89 43.49 -27.82
C HIS A 277 9.70 42.17 -27.09
N ILE A 278 10.47 41.93 -26.03
CA ILE A 278 10.20 40.85 -25.08
C ILE A 278 9.52 41.46 -23.85
N PRO A 279 8.36 40.94 -23.41
CA PRO A 279 7.65 41.47 -22.25
C PRO A 279 8.53 41.36 -21.00
N ARG A 280 9.05 42.50 -20.52
CA ARG A 280 9.79 42.63 -19.25
C ARG A 280 8.81 42.43 -18.09
N ARG A 281 8.74 41.21 -17.56
CA ARG A 281 8.06 40.91 -16.29
C ARG A 281 9.04 40.19 -15.36
N GLY A 282 9.81 40.94 -14.57
CA GLY A 282 10.65 40.35 -13.50
C GLY A 282 11.96 41.09 -13.21
N ARG A 283 12.61 40.67 -12.12
CA ARG A 283 13.94 41.11 -11.63
C ARG A 283 15.04 40.96 -12.72
N PRO A 284 16.18 41.66 -12.58
CA PRO A 284 17.32 41.48 -13.47
C PRO A 284 17.88 40.06 -13.32
N ASP A 285 17.57 39.20 -14.28
CA ASP A 285 18.07 37.83 -14.41
C ASP A 285 19.14 37.78 -15.52
N GLU A 286 19.97 36.74 -15.57
CA GLU A 286 21.01 36.52 -16.59
C GLU A 286 20.45 36.52 -18.02
N LEU A 287 19.15 36.23 -18.14
CA LEU A 287 18.38 36.27 -19.38
C LEU A 287 18.18 37.70 -19.89
N SER A 288 18.06 38.68 -18.99
CA SER A 288 17.98 40.11 -19.34
C SER A 288 19.32 40.65 -19.84
N ASP A 289 20.43 40.14 -19.32
CA ASP A 289 21.78 40.46 -19.80
C ASP A 289 22.02 39.92 -21.20
N LEU A 290 21.57 38.69 -21.49
CA LEU A 290 21.66 38.12 -22.84
C LEU A 290 20.85 38.93 -23.86
N ILE A 291 19.62 39.33 -23.51
CA ILE A 291 18.79 40.20 -24.37
C ILE A 291 19.49 41.53 -24.61
N GLY A 292 20.09 42.12 -23.56
CA GLY A 292 20.87 43.35 -23.68
C GLY A 292 22.07 43.21 -24.62
N ALA A 293 22.79 42.09 -24.56
CA ALA A 293 23.90 41.81 -25.46
C ALA A 293 23.45 41.66 -26.93
N ILE A 294 22.33 40.97 -27.18
CA ILE A 294 21.76 40.80 -28.53
C ILE A 294 21.30 42.14 -29.10
N GLU A 295 20.67 42.99 -28.28
CA GLU A 295 20.23 44.32 -28.72
C GLU A 295 21.41 45.24 -29.07
N ARG A 296 22.50 45.18 -28.29
CA ARG A 296 23.76 45.88 -28.62
C ARG A 296 24.35 45.40 -29.95
N LEU A 297 24.31 44.09 -30.21
CA LEU A 297 24.74 43.52 -31.50
C LEU A 297 23.86 44.01 -32.67
N ARG A 298 22.54 44.04 -32.51
CA ARG A 298 21.60 44.56 -33.53
C ARG A 298 21.93 46.01 -33.90
N VAL A 299 22.12 46.87 -32.89
CA VAL A 299 22.45 48.29 -33.09
C VAL A 299 23.81 48.45 -33.78
N SER A 300 24.82 47.70 -33.35
CA SER A 300 26.15 47.71 -33.96
C SER A 300 26.09 47.31 -35.45
N LEU A 301 25.36 46.24 -35.78
CA LEU A 301 25.19 45.78 -37.15
C LEU A 301 24.42 46.79 -38.02
N HIS A 302 23.39 47.44 -37.46
CA HIS A 302 22.64 48.49 -38.16
C HIS A 302 23.52 49.69 -38.50
N LEU A 303 24.37 50.12 -37.55
CA LEU A 303 25.32 51.21 -37.75
C LEU A 303 26.40 50.84 -38.79
N ALA A 304 26.86 49.59 -38.81
CA ALA A 304 27.81 49.12 -39.82
C ALA A 304 27.19 49.10 -41.23
N LEU A 305 25.96 48.59 -41.36
CA LEU A 305 25.25 48.50 -42.65
C LEU A 305 24.84 49.87 -43.20
N THR A 306 24.49 50.82 -42.33
CA THR A 306 24.21 52.21 -42.74
C THR A 306 25.46 52.91 -43.25
N ARG A 307 26.64 52.63 -42.69
CA ARG A 307 27.93 53.13 -43.20
C ARG A 307 28.37 52.50 -44.52
N LEU A 308 28.03 51.23 -44.75
CA LEU A 308 28.33 50.52 -46.00
C LEU A 308 27.38 50.88 -47.15
N ARG A 309 26.24 51.52 -46.86
CA ARG A 309 25.28 51.94 -47.89
C ARG A 309 25.85 53.15 -48.65
N PRO A 310 26.13 53.05 -49.96
CA PRO A 310 26.74 54.14 -50.70
C PRO A 310 25.71 55.26 -50.90
N GLY A 311 25.91 56.39 -50.20
CA GLY A 311 25.08 57.60 -50.34
C GLY A 311 24.80 58.41 -49.07
N GLY A 312 25.23 57.98 -47.87
CA GLY A 312 24.98 58.72 -46.63
C GLY A 312 26.01 59.84 -46.39
N ARG A 313 25.64 61.10 -46.69
CA ARG A 313 26.29 62.27 -46.08
C ARG A 313 26.00 62.29 -44.57
N PRO A 314 26.96 62.73 -43.74
CA PRO A 314 26.86 62.74 -42.28
C PRO A 314 25.70 63.58 -41.77
#